data_AF-A0A7W1J6P3-F1
#
_entry.id   AF-A0A7W1J6P3-F1
#
_cell.length_a   1.000
_cell.length_b   1.000
_cell.length_c   1.000
_cell.angle_alpha   90.00
_cell.angle_beta   90.00
_cell.angle_gamma   90.00
#
_symmetry.space_group_name_H-M   'P 1'
#
loop_
_entity.id
_entity.type
_entity.pdbx_description
1 polymer ?
#
loop_
_entity_poly.entity_id
_entity_poly.type
_entity_poly.pdbx_seq_one_letter_code
_entity_poly.pdbx_strand_id
1 'polypeptide(L)'
;MPFAEHLENLETGKALFWRTAWIADYPDPETFLTLLYSKHIPAKLTDKSYLNSVRYKSPKFDSLFTAALQEVNDKKRMGLYLQADQVAIDDGAIMPIFYDEDYRLIQINVKNFPANAMEYRDMTRVYFVPKDARRTEKEE
;
A
#
# COMPACT_ATOMS: atom_id res chain seq x y z
N MET A 1 -13.28 -7.33 -16.55
CA MET A 1 -14.12 -6.58 -15.59
C MET A 1 -13.54 -5.18 -15.45
N PRO A 2 -14.35 -4.11 -15.57
CA PRO A 2 -13.92 -2.75 -15.24
C PRO A 2 -13.39 -2.65 -13.81
N PHE A 3 -12.41 -1.77 -13.57
CA PHE A 3 -11.76 -1.65 -12.26
C PHE A 3 -12.75 -1.34 -11.12
N ALA A 4 -13.70 -0.43 -11.35
CA ALA A 4 -14.72 -0.09 -10.36
C ALA A 4 -15.62 -1.29 -10.00
N GLU A 5 -15.99 -2.10 -10.99
CA GLU A 5 -16.78 -3.31 -10.77
C GLU A 5 -15.97 -4.40 -10.04
N HIS A 6 -14.66 -4.48 -10.34
CA HIS A 6 -13.74 -5.36 -9.60
C HIS A 6 -13.69 -4.98 -8.13
N LEU A 7 -13.45 -3.71 -7.81
CA LEU A 7 -13.45 -3.23 -6.43
C LEU A 7 -14.79 -3.47 -5.75
N GLU A 8 -15.91 -3.21 -6.42
CA GLU A 8 -17.25 -3.49 -5.88
C GLU A 8 -17.40 -4.96 -5.47
N ASN A 9 -16.93 -5.89 -6.31
CA ASN A 9 -17.02 -7.32 -6.02
C ASN A 9 -16.13 -7.77 -4.86
N LEU A 10 -14.94 -7.17 -4.71
CA LEU A 10 -14.04 -7.39 -3.58
C LEU A 10 -14.65 -6.84 -2.29
N GLU A 11 -15.02 -5.55 -2.31
CA GLU A 11 -15.56 -4.83 -1.15
C GLU A 11 -16.86 -5.45 -0.65
N THR A 12 -17.70 -6.02 -1.51
CA THR A 12 -18.98 -6.66 -1.11
C THR A 12 -18.86 -8.17 -0.87
N GLY A 13 -17.65 -8.73 -0.91
CA GLY A 13 -17.41 -10.16 -0.62
C GLY A 13 -17.99 -11.12 -1.66
N LYS A 14 -18.23 -10.66 -2.89
CA LYS A 14 -18.76 -11.48 -4.00
C LYS A 14 -17.67 -12.30 -4.69
N ALA A 15 -16.42 -11.82 -4.64
CA ALA A 15 -15.28 -12.53 -5.19
C ALA A 15 -14.79 -13.63 -4.22
N LEU A 16 -14.58 -14.84 -4.72
CA LEU A 16 -14.01 -15.95 -3.94
C LEU A 16 -12.48 -15.90 -3.90
N PHE A 17 -11.86 -15.45 -5.00
CA PHE A 17 -10.41 -15.33 -5.15
C PHE A 17 -10.13 -14.21 -6.14
N TRP A 18 -9.14 -13.36 -5.84
CA TRP A 18 -8.82 -12.20 -6.66
C TRP A 18 -7.35 -11.81 -6.51
N ARG A 19 -6.87 -11.03 -7.48
CA ARG A 19 -5.62 -10.30 -7.37
C ARG A 19 -5.92 -8.83 -7.05
N THR A 20 -5.20 -8.29 -6.09
CA THR A 20 -5.10 -6.86 -5.83
C THR A 20 -3.67 -6.52 -5.44
N ALA A 21 -3.35 -5.23 -5.33
CA ALA A 21 -2.09 -4.73 -4.81
C ALA A 21 -2.37 -3.59 -3.84
N TRP A 22 -1.39 -3.27 -3.00
CA TRP A 22 -1.44 -2.13 -2.09
C TRP A 22 -0.12 -1.38 -2.18
N ILE A 23 -0.20 -0.05 -2.26
CA ILE A 23 0.94 0.85 -2.18
C ILE A 23 0.80 1.59 -0.85
N ALA A 24 1.89 1.75 -0.12
CA ALA A 24 1.87 2.40 1.18
C ALA A 24 1.33 3.84 1.10
N ASP A 25 0.30 4.15 1.90
CA ASP A 25 -0.21 5.52 2.03
C ASP A 25 0.76 6.42 2.84
N TYR A 26 1.53 5.79 3.73
CA TYR A 26 2.58 6.39 4.56
C TYR A 26 3.63 5.34 4.93
N PRO A 27 4.86 5.74 5.29
CA PRO A 27 5.98 4.81 5.48
C PRO A 27 5.93 4.10 6.86
N ASP A 28 4.86 3.36 7.14
CA ASP A 28 4.69 2.54 8.35
C ASP A 28 4.03 1.19 7.99
N PRO A 29 4.50 0.03 8.51
CA PRO A 29 3.90 -1.27 8.24
C PRO A 29 2.40 -1.37 8.53
N GLU A 30 1.89 -0.52 9.42
CA GLU A 30 0.48 -0.46 9.76
C GLU A 30 -0.41 -0.31 8.52
N THR A 31 -0.02 0.48 7.51
CA THR A 31 -0.83 0.69 6.29
C THR A 31 -1.13 -0.62 5.54
N PHE A 32 -0.24 -1.60 5.64
CA PHE A 32 -0.44 -2.92 5.04
C PHE A 32 -1.21 -3.85 5.98
N LEU A 33 -0.83 -3.89 7.26
CA LEU A 33 -1.41 -4.80 8.25
C LEU A 33 -2.85 -4.42 8.61
N THR A 34 -3.23 -3.15 8.50
CA THR A 34 -4.60 -2.68 8.76
C THR A 34 -5.60 -3.34 7.81
N LEU A 35 -5.19 -3.76 6.61
CA LEU A 35 -6.03 -4.49 5.65
C LEU A 35 -6.50 -5.85 6.17
N LEU A 36 -5.88 -6.35 7.25
CA LEU A 36 -6.19 -7.64 7.86
C LEU A 36 -6.82 -7.48 9.25
N TYR A 37 -7.09 -6.26 9.69
CA TYR A 37 -7.66 -6.01 11.01
C TYR A 37 -9.15 -6.33 11.05
N SER A 38 -9.58 -7.16 12.00
CA SER A 38 -10.95 -7.68 12.02
C SER A 38 -12.01 -6.62 12.32
N LYS A 39 -11.65 -5.49 12.95
CA LYS A 39 -12.61 -4.41 13.23
C LYS A 39 -13.11 -3.70 11.97
N HIS A 40 -12.41 -3.83 10.85
CA HIS A 40 -12.85 -3.30 9.57
C HIS A 40 -13.87 -4.20 8.86
N ILE A 41 -14.21 -5.35 9.46
CA ILE A 41 -15.24 -6.24 8.93
C ILE A 41 -16.62 -5.75 9.41
N PRO A 42 -17.54 -5.39 8.50
CA PRO A 42 -18.91 -5.02 8.85
C PRO A 42 -19.70 -6.21 9.42
N ALA A 43 -20.78 -5.91 10.12
CA ALA A 43 -21.65 -6.92 10.74
C ALA A 43 -22.29 -7.86 9.71
N LYS A 44 -22.64 -7.36 8.52
CA LYS A 44 -23.12 -8.18 7.40
C LYS A 44 -22.00 -8.36 6.39
N LEU A 45 -21.72 -9.60 6.00
CA LEU A 45 -20.66 -9.91 5.05
C LEU A 45 -20.91 -9.34 3.64
N THR A 46 -22.17 -9.07 3.31
CA THR A 46 -22.57 -8.43 2.04
C THR A 46 -22.34 -6.93 2.03
N ASP A 47 -22.15 -6.30 3.19
CA ASP A 47 -21.85 -4.87 3.29
C ASP A 47 -20.38 -4.64 2.92
N LYS A 48 -20.09 -3.44 2.43
CA LYS A 48 -18.75 -3.07 1.99
C LYS A 48 -17.74 -3.11 3.15
N SER A 49 -16.64 -3.83 2.96
CA SER A 49 -15.41 -3.64 3.73
C SER A 49 -14.36 -3.07 2.79
N TYR A 50 -13.93 -1.84 3.06
CA TYR A 50 -12.97 -1.14 2.21
C TYR A 50 -11.52 -1.57 2.48
N LEU A 51 -11.17 -1.75 3.75
CA LEU A 51 -9.81 -2.10 4.16
C LEU A 51 -9.62 -3.62 4.23
N ASN A 52 -10.54 -4.33 4.90
CA ASN A 52 -10.46 -5.79 5.08
C ASN A 52 -11.44 -6.52 4.15
N SER A 53 -11.28 -6.33 2.84
CA SER A 53 -12.02 -7.05 1.80
C SER A 53 -11.80 -8.56 1.86
N VAL A 54 -10.67 -9.00 2.45
CA VAL A 54 -10.33 -10.42 2.68
C VAL A 54 -11.29 -11.08 3.68
N ARG A 55 -11.92 -10.29 4.56
CA ARG A 55 -12.76 -10.78 5.67
C ARG A 55 -11.98 -11.66 6.65
N TYR A 56 -10.67 -11.44 6.73
CA TYR A 56 -9.80 -12.19 7.61
C TYR A 56 -10.02 -11.75 9.06
N LYS A 57 -10.22 -12.75 9.94
CA LYS A 57 -10.46 -12.55 11.36
C LYS A 57 -9.59 -13.49 12.19
N SER A 58 -8.69 -12.92 12.96
CA SER A 58 -7.81 -13.68 13.86
C SER A 58 -7.61 -12.95 15.18
N PRO A 59 -8.06 -13.52 16.33
CA PRO A 59 -7.87 -12.89 17.63
C PRO A 59 -6.40 -12.64 17.98
N LYS A 60 -5.50 -13.53 17.53
CA LYS A 60 -4.05 -13.39 17.76
C LYS A 60 -3.49 -12.22 16.95
N PHE A 61 -3.84 -12.12 15.67
CA PHE A 61 -3.49 -10.99 14.82
C PHE A 61 -3.99 -9.67 15.44
N ASP A 62 -5.29 -9.60 15.75
CA ASP A 62 -5.92 -8.40 16.30
C ASP A 62 -5.25 -7.92 17.59
N SER A 63 -4.86 -8.85 18.47
CA SER A 63 -4.18 -8.54 19.73
C SER A 63 -2.80 -7.95 19.49
N LEU A 64 -2.00 -8.54 18.59
CA LEU A 64 -0.65 -8.07 18.27
C LEU A 64 -0.71 -6.72 17.56
N PHE A 65 -1.59 -6.59 16.58
CA PHE A 65 -1.79 -5.35 15.83
C PHE A 65 -2.27 -4.21 16.73
N THR A 66 -3.27 -4.46 17.59
CA THR A 66 -3.76 -3.45 18.53
C THR A 66 -2.69 -3.05 19.55
N ALA A 67 -1.87 -4.00 20.04
CA ALA A 67 -0.75 -3.69 20.91
C ALA A 67 0.30 -2.83 20.20
N ALA A 68 0.59 -3.10 18.92
CA ALA A 68 1.53 -2.31 18.13
C ALA A 68 1.05 -0.86 17.95
N LEU A 69 -0.25 -0.65 17.72
CA LEU A 69 -0.86 0.68 17.62
C LEU A 69 -0.73 1.52 18.90
N GLN A 70 -0.58 0.89 20.06
CA GLN A 70 -0.48 1.55 21.36
C GLN A 70 0.98 1.66 21.86
N GLU A 71 1.94 1.03 21.17
CA GLU A 71 3.34 0.99 21.57
C GLU A 71 4.08 2.22 21.03
N VAL A 72 4.73 2.96 21.93
CA VAL A 72 5.48 4.19 21.61
C VAL A 72 6.93 3.88 21.24
N ASN A 73 7.49 2.78 21.75
CA ASN A 73 8.85 2.38 21.42
C ASN A 73 8.90 1.72 20.04
N ASP A 74 9.57 2.37 19.09
CA ASP A 74 9.67 1.90 17.70
C ASP A 74 10.16 0.46 17.56
N LYS A 75 11.21 0.07 18.28
CA LYS A 75 11.77 -1.28 18.17
C LYS A 75 10.78 -2.34 18.64
N LYS A 76 10.06 -2.08 19.73
CA LYS A 76 9.00 -2.98 20.22
C LYS A 76 7.81 -3.00 19.26
N ARG A 77 7.38 -1.85 18.76
CA ARG A 77 6.29 -1.70 17.79
C ARG A 77 6.58 -2.52 16.52
N MET A 78 7.78 -2.40 15.96
CA MET A 78 8.20 -3.21 14.80
C MET A 78 8.22 -4.71 15.12
N GLY A 79 8.65 -5.10 16.32
CA GLY A 79 8.60 -6.49 16.76
C GLY A 79 7.17 -7.05 16.89
N LEU A 80 6.20 -6.21 17.25
CA LEU A 80 4.78 -6.59 17.29
C LEU A 80 4.20 -6.69 15.88
N TYR A 81 4.51 -5.76 14.98
CA TYR A 81 4.11 -5.84 13.57
C TYR A 81 4.66 -7.08 12.88
N LEU A 82 5.93 -7.43 13.09
CA LEU A 82 6.52 -8.64 12.54
C LEU A 82 5.77 -9.91 13.01
N GLN A 83 5.38 -9.95 14.28
CA GLN A 83 4.60 -11.09 14.80
C GLN A 83 3.19 -11.13 14.22
N ALA A 84 2.54 -9.98 14.04
CA ALA A 84 1.22 -9.90 13.41
C ALA A 84 1.27 -10.36 11.94
N ASP A 85 2.26 -9.88 11.19
CA ASP A 85 2.53 -10.30 9.81
C ASP A 85 2.71 -11.82 9.71
N GLN A 86 3.57 -12.40 10.55
CA GLN A 86 3.79 -13.85 10.57
C GLN A 86 2.50 -14.64 10.83
N VAL A 87 1.64 -14.16 11.74
CA VAL A 87 0.34 -14.81 12.00
C VAL A 87 -0.55 -14.80 10.75
N ALA A 88 -0.61 -13.68 10.03
CA ALA A 88 -1.40 -13.60 8.80
C ALA A 88 -0.88 -14.53 7.70
N ILE A 89 0.45 -14.67 7.59
CA ILE A 89 1.10 -15.58 6.64
C ILE A 89 0.85 -17.05 7.03
N ASP A 90 1.02 -17.40 8.31
CA ASP A 90 0.79 -18.75 8.82
C ASP A 90 -0.68 -19.19 8.65
N ASP A 91 -1.62 -18.26 8.85
CA ASP A 91 -3.06 -18.49 8.66
C ASP A 91 -3.47 -18.56 7.17
N GLY A 92 -2.57 -18.21 6.24
CA GLY A 92 -2.86 -18.16 4.82
C GLY A 92 -3.89 -17.07 4.45
N ALA A 93 -3.92 -15.97 5.20
CA ALA A 93 -4.89 -14.88 5.01
C ALA A 93 -4.79 -14.26 3.61
N ILE A 94 -3.57 -14.12 3.11
CA ILE A 94 -3.24 -13.61 1.78
C ILE A 94 -2.07 -14.40 1.18
N MET A 95 -1.86 -14.25 -0.12
CA MET A 95 -0.72 -14.83 -0.84
C MET A 95 0.12 -13.71 -1.47
N PRO A 96 1.17 -13.20 -0.79
CA PRO A 96 2.11 -12.27 -1.41
C PRO A 96 2.80 -12.93 -2.60
N ILE A 97 2.83 -12.23 -3.75
CA ILE A 97 3.39 -12.77 -5.00
C ILE A 97 4.74 -12.12 -5.33
N PHE A 98 4.82 -10.79 -5.22
CA PHE A 98 6.02 -10.00 -5.46
C PHE A 98 5.89 -8.60 -4.82
N TYR A 99 7.01 -7.88 -4.78
CA TYR A 99 7.05 -6.45 -4.50
C TYR A 99 7.25 -5.70 -5.82
N ASP A 100 6.50 -4.63 -6.04
CA ASP A 100 6.54 -3.87 -7.29
C ASP A 100 7.85 -3.06 -7.44
N GLU A 101 8.30 -2.93 -8.68
CA GLU A 101 9.32 -1.97 -9.08
C GLU A 101 8.72 -0.99 -10.09
N ASP A 102 8.83 0.30 -9.81
CA ASP A 102 8.27 1.35 -10.65
C ASP A 102 9.31 1.99 -11.55
N TYR A 103 9.03 1.95 -12.85
CA TYR A 103 9.87 2.54 -13.89
C TYR A 103 9.18 3.75 -14.49
N ARG A 104 9.88 4.90 -14.50
CA ARG A 104 9.38 6.14 -15.11
C ARG A 104 10.25 6.55 -16.29
N LEU A 105 9.64 6.67 -17.47
CA LEU A 105 10.26 7.33 -18.62
C LEU A 105 10.00 8.84 -18.53
N ILE A 106 11.05 9.61 -18.27
CA ILE A 106 10.98 11.06 -18.09
C ILE A 106 11.66 11.75 -19.27
N GLN A 107 10.96 12.74 -19.85
CA GLN A 107 11.55 13.57 -20.90
C GLN A 107 12.75 14.35 -20.36
N ILE A 108 13.81 14.49 -21.16
CA ILE A 108 15.07 15.13 -20.74
C ILE A 108 14.87 16.58 -20.24
N ASN A 109 13.83 17.26 -20.75
CA ASN A 109 13.51 18.62 -20.36
C ASN A 109 12.62 18.73 -19.12
N VAL A 110 12.15 17.63 -18.53
CA VAL A 110 11.44 17.63 -17.25
C VAL A 110 12.47 17.55 -16.13
N LYS A 111 12.46 18.53 -15.23
CA LYS A 111 13.37 18.59 -14.09
C LYS A 111 12.61 18.57 -12.77
N ASN A 112 13.32 18.15 -11.74
CA ASN A 112 12.83 18.09 -10.36
C ASN A 112 11.60 17.19 -10.18
N PHE A 113 11.58 16.06 -10.89
CA PHE A 113 10.53 15.03 -10.78
C PHE A 113 11.12 13.69 -10.28
N PRO A 114 11.52 13.60 -9.00
CA PRO A 114 12.14 12.39 -8.46
C PRO A 114 11.15 11.22 -8.35
N ALA A 115 11.67 9.99 -8.48
CA ALA A 115 10.99 8.78 -8.05
C ALA A 115 11.20 8.58 -6.53
N ASN A 116 10.24 7.97 -5.85
CA ASN A 116 10.33 7.64 -4.42
C ASN A 116 9.55 6.34 -4.15
N ALA A 117 9.83 5.72 -3.00
CA ALA A 117 9.29 4.40 -2.66
C ALA A 117 7.75 4.34 -2.51
N MET A 118 7.07 5.47 -2.35
CA MET A 118 5.59 5.53 -2.29
C MET A 118 4.98 5.97 -3.63
N GLU A 119 5.78 6.08 -4.69
CA GLU A 119 5.39 6.62 -5.98
C GLU A 119 4.73 8.01 -5.92
N TYR A 120 4.95 8.76 -4.85
CA TYR A 120 4.37 10.09 -4.67
C TYR A 120 4.83 11.06 -5.77
N ARG A 121 3.93 11.91 -6.27
CA ARG A 121 4.19 12.81 -7.41
C ARG A 121 3.87 14.26 -7.03
N ASP A 122 4.87 14.95 -6.51
CA ASP A 122 4.76 16.40 -6.29
C ASP A 122 5.02 17.17 -7.59
N MET A 123 3.95 17.53 -8.30
CA MET A 123 4.03 18.32 -9.53
C MET A 123 4.25 19.81 -9.29
N THR A 124 4.14 20.31 -8.05
CA THR A 124 4.28 21.75 -7.76
C THR A 124 5.72 22.24 -7.93
N ARG A 125 6.68 21.32 -7.87
CA ARG A 125 8.11 21.60 -8.00
C ARG A 125 8.68 21.18 -9.36
N VAL A 126 7.87 20.53 -10.20
CA VAL A 126 8.27 20.05 -11.52
C VAL A 126 8.24 21.20 -12.52
N TYR A 127 9.29 21.32 -13.31
CA TYR A 127 9.36 22.35 -14.35
C TYR A 127 10.00 21.84 -15.63
N PHE A 128 9.70 22.53 -16.72
CA PHE A 128 10.29 22.26 -18.03
C PHE A 128 11.46 23.19 -18.31
N VAL A 129 12.57 22.65 -18.78
CA VAL A 129 13.70 23.42 -19.30
C VAL A 129 13.46 23.73 -20.79
N PRO A 130 13.47 25.02 -21.20
CA PRO A 130 13.35 25.41 -22.61
C PRO A 130 14.40 24.74 -23.50
N LYS A 131 14.13 24.62 -24.81
CA LYS A 131 15.07 23.97 -25.75
C LYS A 131 16.40 24.73 -25.86
N ASP A 132 16.36 26.05 -25.73
CA ASP A 132 17.50 26.93 -26.02
C ASP A 132 18.56 26.92 -24.92
N ALA A 133 18.16 26.69 -23.67
CA ALA A 133 19.06 26.57 -22.51
C ALA A 133 19.89 25.27 -22.49
N ARG A 134 19.62 24.31 -23.39
CA ARG A 134 20.31 23.00 -23.43
C ARG A 134 21.58 22.99 -24.29
N ARG A 135 21.86 24.04 -25.05
CA ARG A 135 23.08 24.14 -25.88
C ARG A 135 24.30 24.58 -25.08
N THR A 136 24.10 25.45 -24.09
CA THR A 136 25.18 26.04 -23.28
C THR A 136 25.86 25.06 -22.31
N GLU A 137 25.18 23.99 -21.86
CA GLU A 137 25.79 23.00 -20.94
C GLU A 137 26.63 21.91 -21.63
N LYS A 138 26.64 21.85 -22.97
CA LYS A 138 27.41 20.85 -23.73
C LYS A 138 28.71 21.40 -24.33
N GLU A 139 29.01 22.68 -24.12
CA GLU A 139 30.17 23.37 -24.71
C GLU A 139 31.25 23.73 -23.66
N GLU A 140 31.13 23.26 -22.42
CA GLU A 140 32.17 23.29 -21.37
C GLU A 140 32.63 21.87 -21.01
#